data_AF-A0A2P4S3X9-F1
#
_entry.id   AF-A0A2P4S3X9-F1
#
_cell.length_a   1.000
_cell.length_b   1.000
_cell.length_c   1.000
_cell.angle_alpha   90.00
_cell.angle_beta   90.00
_cell.angle_gamma   90.00
#
_symmetry.space_group_name_H-M   'P 1'
#
loop_
_entity.id
_entity.type
_entity.pdbx_description
1 polymer ?
#
loop_
_entity_poly.entity_id
_entity_poly.type
_entity_poly.pdbx_seq_one_letter_code
_entity_poly.pdbx_strand_id
1 'polypeptide(L)'
;MVMQITKEAEEVAEWVADIFDTKAEKYTILVFTQAEQLDDPEDLKGFIERSPHLKKLAAKCGNRYIAFSNGDSREMRDGQAAKLINMIDAMAEKNHGAPHYTQEMLEEDKWKFLENFCTIL
;
A
#
# COMPACT_ATOMS: atom_id res chain seq x y z
N MET A 1 -3.75 -2.77 21.94
CA MET A 1 -5.13 -3.19 21.52
C MET A 1 -5.03 -3.59 20.07
N VAL A 2 -5.18 -4.86 19.69
CA VAL A 2 -4.80 -5.29 18.33
C VAL A 2 -5.64 -4.60 17.25
N MET A 3 -4.97 -3.92 16.33
CA MET A 3 -5.56 -3.38 15.10
C MET A 3 -6.37 -4.48 14.39
N GLN A 4 -7.68 -4.26 14.20
CA GLN A 4 -8.59 -5.22 13.57
C GLN A 4 -8.87 -4.83 12.12
N ILE A 5 -8.81 -5.82 11.24
CA ILE A 5 -9.27 -5.68 9.85
C ILE A 5 -10.79 -5.85 9.88
N THR A 6 -11.53 -4.86 9.38
CA THR A 6 -12.98 -5.04 9.20
C THR A 6 -13.24 -5.90 7.97
N LYS A 7 -14.40 -6.56 7.91
CA LYS A 7 -14.77 -7.40 6.77
C LYS A 7 -14.75 -6.62 5.45
N GLU A 8 -15.21 -5.38 5.49
CA GLU A 8 -15.21 -4.48 4.33
C GLU A 8 -13.78 -4.14 3.89
N ALA A 9 -12.87 -3.90 4.84
CA ALA A 9 -11.47 -3.65 4.52
C ALA A 9 -10.77 -4.89 3.93
N GLU A 10 -11.13 -6.09 4.39
CA GLU A 10 -10.61 -7.34 3.85
C GLU A 10 -11.14 -7.61 2.44
N GLU A 11 -12.43 -7.38 2.18
CA GLU A 11 -13.03 -7.46 0.84
C GLU A 11 -12.36 -6.46 -0.11
N VAL A 12 -12.17 -5.20 0.32
CA VAL A 12 -11.45 -4.22 -0.50
C VAL A 12 -10.01 -4.65 -0.75
N ALA A 13 -9.30 -5.18 0.25
CA ALA A 13 -7.95 -5.66 0.08
C ALA A 13 -7.87 -6.85 -0.88
N GLU A 14 -8.83 -7.77 -0.83
CA GLU A 14 -8.96 -8.90 -1.76
C GLU A 14 -9.17 -8.39 -3.20
N TRP A 15 -10.18 -7.56 -3.41
CA TRP A 15 -10.48 -6.96 -4.72
C TRP A 15 -9.27 -6.19 -5.26
N VAL A 16 -8.65 -5.35 -4.43
CA VAL A 16 -7.48 -4.57 -4.83
C VAL A 16 -6.30 -5.51 -5.14
N ALA A 17 -6.02 -6.54 -4.32
CA ALA A 17 -4.89 -7.44 -4.53
C ALA A 17 -5.05 -8.34 -5.77
N ASP A 18 -6.28 -8.73 -6.11
CA ASP A 18 -6.57 -9.56 -7.27
C ASP A 18 -6.61 -8.76 -8.57
N ILE A 19 -6.89 -7.46 -8.48
CA ILE A 19 -7.00 -6.56 -9.64
C ILE A 19 -5.73 -5.76 -9.90
N PHE A 20 -4.97 -5.40 -8.85
CA PHE A 20 -3.66 -4.80 -8.99
C PHE A 20 -2.72 -5.85 -9.58
N ASP A 21 -2.68 -6.02 -10.90
CA ASP A 21 -1.49 -6.46 -11.67
C ASP A 21 -1.14 -5.37 -12.70
N THR A 22 -0.82 -4.20 -12.17
CA THR A 22 -0.78 -2.90 -12.84
C THR A 22 0.61 -2.28 -12.73
N LYS A 23 0.94 -1.34 -13.62
CA LYS A 23 2.16 -0.53 -13.47
C LYS A 23 2.12 0.30 -12.19
N ALA A 24 0.93 0.69 -11.72
CA ALA A 24 0.71 1.46 -10.49
C ALA A 24 1.33 0.84 -9.23
N GLU A 25 1.43 -0.49 -9.15
CA GLU A 25 2.07 -1.17 -8.00
C GLU A 25 3.50 -0.70 -7.76
N LYS A 26 4.26 -0.41 -8.82
CA LYS A 26 5.64 0.07 -8.71
C LYS A 26 5.74 1.47 -8.10
N TYR A 27 4.64 2.20 -8.01
CA TYR A 27 4.55 3.58 -7.52
C TYR A 27 3.64 3.74 -6.29
N THR A 28 3.19 2.63 -5.70
CA THR A 28 2.26 2.65 -4.56
C THR A 28 2.97 2.32 -3.24
N ILE A 29 2.60 3.06 -2.20
CA ILE A 29 2.96 2.83 -0.79
C ILE A 29 1.67 2.65 0.00
N LEU A 30 1.57 1.59 0.80
CA LEU A 30 0.40 1.34 1.64
C LEU A 30 0.52 2.12 2.96
N VAL A 31 -0.45 2.98 3.25
CA VAL A 31 -0.48 3.76 4.49
C VAL A 31 -1.57 3.21 5.40
N PHE A 32 -1.17 2.71 6.56
CA PHE A 32 -2.07 2.25 7.61
C PHE A 32 -2.27 3.36 8.64
N THR A 33 -3.49 3.86 8.79
CA THR A 33 -3.80 4.93 9.74
C THR A 33 -4.26 4.36 11.09
N GLN A 34 -4.33 5.19 12.13
CA GLN A 34 -4.64 4.76 13.50
C GLN A 34 -3.54 3.88 14.11
N ALA A 35 -2.27 4.18 13.79
CA ALA A 35 -1.12 3.42 14.29
C ALA A 35 -0.97 3.47 15.81
N GLU A 36 -1.62 4.40 16.50
CA GLU A 36 -1.72 4.41 17.97
C GLU A 36 -2.38 3.15 18.56
N GLN A 37 -3.03 2.34 17.71
CA GLN A 37 -3.54 1.02 18.10
C GLN A 37 -2.47 -0.09 18.03
N LEU A 38 -1.32 0.17 17.39
CA LEU A 38 -0.20 -0.76 17.36
C LEU A 38 0.63 -0.56 18.63
N ASP A 39 0.88 -1.65 19.37
CA ASP A 39 1.63 -1.60 20.62
C ASP A 39 3.16 -1.58 20.33
N ASP A 40 3.60 -2.15 19.19
CA ASP A 40 4.99 -2.17 18.68
C ASP A 40 5.05 -1.99 17.14
N PRO A 41 6.10 -1.37 16.56
CA PRO A 41 6.34 -1.35 15.11
C PRO A 41 6.30 -2.73 14.41
N GLU A 42 6.73 -3.82 15.05
CA GLU A 42 6.63 -5.19 14.49
C GLU A 42 5.16 -5.66 14.36
N ASP A 43 4.23 -5.04 15.09
CA ASP A 43 2.81 -5.37 15.02
C ASP A 43 2.22 -5.06 13.64
N LEU A 44 2.77 -4.09 12.91
CA LEU A 44 2.32 -3.78 11.55
C LEU A 44 2.63 -4.91 10.58
N LYS A 45 3.85 -5.45 10.63
CA LYS A 45 4.24 -6.60 9.80
C LYS A 45 3.41 -7.82 10.17
N GLY A 46 3.26 -8.09 11.47
CA GLY A 46 2.39 -9.16 11.95
C GLY A 46 0.94 -8.97 11.51
N PHE A 47 0.42 -7.74 11.50
CA PHE A 47 -0.93 -7.41 11.02
C PHE A 47 -1.10 -7.72 9.53
N ILE A 48 -0.14 -7.34 8.69
CA ILE A 48 -0.17 -7.66 7.26
C ILE A 48 -0.09 -9.17 7.03
N GLU A 49 0.73 -9.89 7.80
CA GLU A 49 0.91 -11.34 7.66
C GLU A 49 -0.32 -12.15 8.09
N ARG A 50 -1.23 -11.58 8.89
CA ARG A 50 -2.48 -12.23 9.32
C ARG A 50 -3.52 -12.38 8.21
N SER A 51 -3.52 -11.51 7.20
CA SER A 51 -4.45 -11.60 6.06
C SER A 51 -3.69 -11.98 4.78
N PRO A 52 -4.04 -13.11 4.14
CA PRO A 52 -3.44 -13.51 2.86
C PRO A 52 -3.57 -12.42 1.79
N HIS A 53 -4.69 -11.69 1.78
CA HIS A 53 -4.95 -10.61 0.83
C HIS A 53 -4.06 -9.40 1.09
N LEU A 54 -3.93 -8.94 2.34
CA LEU A 54 -3.00 -7.85 2.69
C LEU A 54 -1.55 -8.23 2.41
N LYS A 55 -1.16 -9.48 2.72
CA LYS A 55 0.17 -10.00 2.41
C LYS A 55 0.45 -9.97 0.90
N LYS A 56 -0.52 -10.42 0.09
CA LYS A 56 -0.43 -10.37 -1.37
C LYS A 56 -0.31 -8.92 -1.86
N LEU A 57 -1.18 -8.02 -1.38
CA LEU A 57 -1.17 -6.61 -1.74
C LEU A 57 0.16 -5.93 -1.37
N ALA A 58 0.66 -6.16 -0.15
CA ALA A 58 1.94 -5.63 0.31
C ALA A 58 3.10 -6.14 -0.57
N ALA A 59 3.10 -7.43 -0.93
CA ALA A 59 4.12 -8.01 -1.80
C ALA A 59 4.10 -7.36 -3.19
N LYS A 60 2.91 -7.15 -3.78
CA LYS A 60 2.75 -6.44 -5.06
C LYS A 60 3.27 -5.00 -5.00
N CYS A 61 2.99 -4.30 -3.91
CA CYS A 61 3.56 -2.98 -3.65
C CYS A 61 5.04 -3.00 -3.22
N GLY A 62 5.77 -4.10 -3.42
CA GLY A 62 7.21 -4.19 -3.11
C GLY A 62 7.54 -4.12 -1.62
N ASN A 63 6.61 -4.53 -0.77
CA ASN A 63 6.65 -4.42 0.69
C ASN A 63 6.86 -2.99 1.20
N ARG A 64 6.35 -1.99 0.46
CA ARG A 64 6.33 -0.60 0.90
C ARG A 64 5.05 -0.32 1.65
N TYR A 65 5.16 -0.28 2.97
CA TYR A 65 4.06 0.09 3.85
C TYR A 65 4.57 0.86 5.06
N ILE A 66 3.72 1.73 5.60
CA ILE A 66 4.01 2.52 6.79
C ILE A 66 2.75 2.72 7.61
N ALA A 67 2.89 2.75 8.93
CA ALA A 67 1.81 3.11 9.84
C ALA A 67 1.94 4.58 10.26
N PHE A 68 0.80 5.28 10.29
CA PHE A 68 0.65 6.67 10.70
C PHE A 68 -0.29 6.77 11.90
N SER A 69 0.18 7.41 12.97
CA SER A 69 -0.64 7.78 14.12
C SER A 69 -1.00 9.26 14.03
N ASN A 70 -2.30 9.55 14.03
CA ASN A 70 -2.78 10.93 13.95
C ASN A 70 -2.81 11.61 15.32
N GLY A 71 -2.72 10.83 16.41
CA GLY A 71 -2.68 11.32 17.80
C GLY A 71 -1.29 11.73 18.29
N ASP A 72 -0.25 11.54 17.47
CA ASP A 72 1.14 11.72 17.86
C ASP A 72 1.53 13.18 18.13
N SER A 73 2.55 13.37 18.96
CA SER A 73 3.22 14.66 19.13
C SER A 73 3.78 15.18 17.81
N ARG A 74 4.03 16.50 17.71
CA ARG A 74 4.57 17.10 16.48
C ARG A 74 5.88 16.44 16.03
N GLU A 75 6.79 16.20 16.96
CA GLU A 75 8.08 15.58 16.68
C GLU A 75 7.93 14.16 16.11
N MET A 76 7.03 13.36 16.69
CA MET A 76 6.73 12.00 16.20
C MET A 76 6.09 12.02 14.82
N ARG A 77 5.16 12.95 14.56
CA ARG A 77 4.56 13.12 13.22
C ARG A 77 5.60 13.56 12.18
N ASP A 78 6.49 14.48 12.53
CA ASP A 78 7.58 14.91 11.64
C ASP A 78 8.50 13.73 11.32
N GLY A 79 8.77 12.84 12.29
CA GLY A 79 9.49 11.58 12.07
C GLY A 79 8.77 10.60 11.14
N GLN A 80 7.45 10.44 11.26
CA GLN A 80 6.64 9.61 10.35
C GLN A 80 6.64 10.18 8.92
N ALA A 81 6.49 11.50 8.78
CA ALA A 81 6.56 12.18 7.50
C ALA A 81 7.93 11.99 6.83
N ALA A 82 9.02 12.14 7.59
CA ALA A 82 10.38 11.90 7.09
C ALA A 82 10.57 10.45 6.60
N LYS A 83 10.05 9.46 7.34
CA LYS A 83 10.07 8.05 6.90
C LYS A 83 9.30 7.84 5.59
N LEU A 84 8.13 8.45 5.44
CA LEU A 84 7.35 8.36 4.22
C LEU A 84 8.08 9.00 3.03
N ILE A 85 8.67 10.18 3.21
CA ILE A 85 9.45 10.86 2.17
C ILE A 85 10.63 9.98 1.73
N ASN A 86 11.38 9.41 2.67
CA ASN A 86 12.48 8.49 2.33
C ASN A 86 12.00 7.26 1.54
N MET A 87 10.80 6.72 1.84
CA MET A 87 10.21 5.63 1.06
C MET A 87 9.83 6.07 -0.36
N ILE A 88 9.32 7.30 -0.52
CA ILE A 88 9.00 7.89 -1.83
C ILE A 88 10.29 8.06 -2.65
N ASP A 89 11.35 8.59 -2.04
CA ASP A 89 12.64 8.79 -2.70
C ASP A 89 13.23 7.45 -3.17
N ALA A 90 13.31 6.46 -2.28
CA ALA A 90 13.79 5.12 -2.62
C ALA A 90 12.94 4.45 -3.71
N MET A 91 11.62 4.69 -3.70
CA MET A 91 10.72 4.21 -4.75
C MET A 91 11.00 4.90 -6.09
N ALA A 92 11.16 6.21 -6.12
CA ALA A 92 11.45 6.96 -7.34
C ALA A 92 12.81 6.53 -7.92
N GLU A 93 13.84 6.39 -7.06
CA GLU A 93 15.16 5.89 -7.44
C GLU A 93 15.07 4.49 -8.06
N LYS A 94 14.37 3.54 -7.42
CA LYS A 94 14.21 2.18 -7.95
C LYS A 94 13.51 2.14 -9.33
N ASN A 95 12.68 3.13 -9.62
CA ASN A 95 12.00 3.25 -10.91
C ASN A 95 12.84 3.99 -11.98
N HIS A 96 14.04 4.48 -11.65
CA HIS A 96 15.09 5.03 -12.53
C HIS A 96 14.60 5.76 -13.79
N GLY A 97 14.34 5.01 -14.88
CA GLY A 97 13.96 5.52 -16.21
C GLY A 97 12.50 5.95 -16.36
N ALA A 98 11.66 5.68 -15.37
CA ALA A 98 10.29 6.17 -15.28
C ALA A 98 9.99 6.55 -13.82
N PRO A 99 10.50 7.68 -13.31
CA PRO A 99 10.40 8.00 -11.88
C PRO A 99 8.98 8.35 -11.41
N HIS A 100 8.05 8.54 -12.34
CA HIS A 100 6.68 8.93 -12.06
C HIS A 100 5.70 8.00 -12.77
N TYR A 101 4.59 7.73 -12.08
CA TYR A 101 3.43 7.14 -12.71
C TYR A 101 2.76 8.19 -13.61
N THR A 102 2.57 7.86 -14.89
CA THR A 102 2.06 8.81 -15.88
C THR A 102 0.61 8.53 -16.25
N GLN A 103 -0.03 9.48 -16.92
CA GLN A 103 -1.39 9.31 -17.42
C GLN A 103 -1.49 8.16 -18.42
N GLU A 104 -0.50 7.99 -19.29
CA GLU A 104 -0.45 6.88 -20.25
C GLU A 104 -0.44 5.53 -19.52
N MET A 105 0.35 5.41 -18.44
CA MET A 105 0.34 4.21 -17.60
C MET A 105 -1.03 3.97 -16.96
N LEU A 106 -1.71 5.04 -16.52
CA LEU A 106 -3.08 4.95 -15.99
C LEU A 106 -4.08 4.47 -17.03
N GLU A 107 -4.01 4.94 -18.26
CA GLU A 107 -4.90 4.51 -19.34
C GLU A 107 -4.65 3.04 -19.69
N GLU A 108 -3.38 2.61 -19.76
CA GLU A 108 -3.03 1.20 -19.96
C GLU A 108 -3.51 0.31 -18.80
N ASP A 109 -3.30 0.73 -17.56
CA ASP A 109 -3.72 -0.03 -16.37
C ASP A 109 -5.25 -0.12 -16.28
N LYS A 110 -5.98 0.94 -16.66
CA LYS A 110 -7.45 0.91 -16.81
C LYS A 110 -7.91 -0.05 -17.90
N TRP A 111 -7.19 -0.12 -19.02
CA TRP A 111 -7.53 -1.06 -20.09
C TRP A 111 -7.33 -2.50 -19.64
N LYS A 112 -6.19 -2.81 -19.02
CA LYS A 112 -5.93 -4.13 -18.42
C LYS A 112 -6.97 -4.50 -17.37
N PHE A 113 -7.38 -3.53 -16.54
CA PHE A 113 -8.46 -3.69 -15.58
C PHE A 113 -9.76 -4.14 -16.28
N LEU A 114 -10.12 -3.51 -17.40
CA LEU A 114 -11.32 -3.87 -18.17
C LEU A 114 -11.19 -5.23 -18.86
N GLU A 115 -10.03 -5.57 -19.43
CA GLU A 115 -9.78 -6.87 -20.07
C GLU A 115 -9.90 -8.04 -19.08
N ASN A 116 -9.35 -7.90 -17.87
CA ASN A 116 -9.47 -8.88 -16.80
C ASN A 116 -10.93 -9.10 -16.37
N PHE A 117 -11.78 -8.07 -16.50
CA PHE A 117 -13.22 -8.16 -16.23
C PHE A 117 -13.98 -8.84 -17.38
N CYS A 118 -13.58 -8.58 -18.63
CA CYS A 118 -14.24 -9.13 -19.82
C CYS A 118 -13.87 -10.58 -20.11
N THR A 119 -12.76 -11.11 -19.59
CA THR A 119 -12.42 -12.55 -19.74
C THR A 119 -13.18 -13.47 -18.79
N ILE A 120 -13.98 -12.91 -17.88
CA ILE A 120 -14.82 -13.64 -16.90
C ILE A 120 -16.29 -13.75 -17.39
N LEU A 121 -16.65 -13.11 -18.51
CA LEU A 121 -17.96 -13.22 -19.18
C LEU A 121 -17.84 -13.97 -20.51
#